data_AF-M7ARL8-F1
#
_entry.id   AF-M7ARL8-F1
#
_cell.length_a   1.000
_cell.length_b   1.000
_cell.length_c   1.000
_cell.angle_alpha   90.00
_cell.angle_beta   90.00
_cell.angle_gamma   90.00
#
_symmetry.space_group_name_H-M   'P 1'
#
loop_
_entity.id
_entity.type
_entity.pdbx_description
1 polymer ?
#
loop_
_entity_poly.entity_id
_entity_poly.type
_entity_poly.pdbx_seq_one_letter_code
_entity_poly.pdbx_strand_id
1 'polypeptide(L)'
;MVEQEDPKVDILSPERPSSIALPLVKTIQSNYKTIWLTPASSAPTAKGVECKYFALSKGYEFLFCHPSPCSLVVSAVNKRECHGQQAPAPKAKEAKHLDLFGRKVYSSGDLQLRIVNQQAILNRHNFNSWVVVGKFKDNLPQGSQQELMALVDEGKAVPKTSLQASLDSADAVARTVASEVVMRCSAWLQESGLLPEIQNTLQDFPFKGSGLFSDQTDMRLHSLKDSRATLESLGMHIPATQRKLFKPQLPPRCQYQPRHRHEPYCR
;
A
#
# COMPACT_ATOMS: atom_id res chain seq x y z
N MET A 1 -5.93 16.90 -19.78
CA MET A 1 -6.16 15.54 -20.30
C MET A 1 -7.61 15.22 -20.00
N VAL A 2 -8.43 15.00 -21.03
CA VAL A 2 -9.79 14.50 -20.84
C VAL A 2 -9.62 13.04 -20.48
N GLU A 3 -10.02 12.64 -19.27
CA GLU A 3 -10.23 11.22 -18.96
C GLU A 3 -11.22 10.71 -19.99
N GLN A 4 -10.72 9.92 -20.94
CA GLN A 4 -11.58 9.14 -21.79
C GLN A 4 -12.23 8.12 -20.87
N GLU A 5 -13.47 8.37 -20.47
CA GLU A 5 -14.28 7.39 -19.74
C GLU A 5 -14.12 6.05 -20.44
N ASP A 6 -13.58 5.06 -19.72
CA ASP A 6 -13.40 3.74 -20.29
C ASP A 6 -14.81 3.23 -20.64
N PRO A 7 -15.15 2.95 -21.92
CA PRO A 7 -16.45 2.37 -22.31
C PRO A 7 -16.67 0.97 -21.71
N LYS A 8 -15.84 0.60 -20.72
CA LYS A 8 -15.91 -0.64 -19.97
C LYS A 8 -16.86 -0.65 -18.78
N VAL A 9 -17.27 0.51 -18.26
CA VAL A 9 -18.03 0.59 -16.99
C VAL A 9 -19.56 0.62 -17.17
N ASP A 10 -20.06 0.78 -18.41
CA ASP A 10 -21.49 0.95 -18.76
C ASP A 10 -22.39 -0.30 -18.52
N ILE A 11 -21.88 -1.35 -17.86
CA ILE A 11 -22.60 -2.60 -17.58
C ILE A 11 -23.26 -2.58 -16.18
N LEU A 12 -22.90 -1.61 -15.33
CA LEU A 12 -23.36 -1.53 -13.95
C LEU A 12 -24.70 -0.80 -13.88
N SER A 13 -25.68 -1.40 -13.21
CA SER A 13 -26.96 -0.73 -12.90
C SER A 13 -26.90 -0.23 -11.46
N PRO A 14 -27.50 0.93 -11.12
CA PRO A 14 -27.46 1.50 -9.76
C PRO A 14 -28.22 0.68 -8.70
N GLU A 15 -28.90 -0.40 -9.08
CA GLU A 15 -29.68 -1.22 -8.16
C GLU A 15 -28.77 -2.08 -7.28
N ARG A 16 -28.85 -1.85 -5.97
CA ARG A 16 -28.00 -2.48 -4.96
C ARG A 16 -28.27 -3.99 -4.94
N PRO A 17 -27.28 -4.86 -5.24
CA PRO A 17 -27.49 -6.30 -5.17
C PRO A 17 -27.94 -6.69 -3.75
N SER A 18 -28.98 -7.51 -3.65
CA SER A 18 -29.34 -8.18 -2.39
C SER A 18 -28.09 -8.86 -1.82
N SER A 19 -27.78 -8.59 -0.55
CA SER A 19 -26.59 -9.15 0.09
C SER A 19 -26.70 -10.68 0.18
N ILE A 20 -25.96 -11.40 -0.66
CA ILE A 20 -25.88 -12.87 -0.61
C ILE A 20 -24.67 -13.26 0.23
N ALA A 21 -24.89 -14.01 1.31
CA ALA A 21 -23.82 -14.60 2.10
C ALA A 21 -23.31 -15.87 1.39
N LEU A 22 -22.12 -15.79 0.78
CA LEU A 22 -21.47 -16.96 0.17
C LEU A 22 -20.62 -17.71 1.20
N PRO A 23 -20.67 -19.05 1.23
CA PRO A 23 -19.82 -19.84 2.12
C PRO A 23 -18.34 -19.68 1.75
N LEU A 24 -17.48 -19.62 2.76
CA LEU A 24 -16.04 -19.53 2.55
C LEU A 24 -15.46 -20.86 2.06
N VAL A 25 -14.80 -20.83 0.90
CA VAL A 25 -14.16 -22.03 0.33
C VAL A 25 -13.06 -22.54 1.27
N LYS A 26 -13.12 -23.83 1.65
CA LYS A 26 -12.19 -24.47 2.61
C LYS A 26 -10.71 -24.26 2.25
N THR A 27 -10.37 -24.28 0.96
CA THR A 27 -9.00 -24.05 0.48
C THR A 27 -8.53 -22.62 0.78
N ILE A 28 -9.38 -21.61 0.55
CA ILE A 28 -9.09 -20.22 0.94
C ILE A 28 -8.89 -20.13 2.45
N GLN A 29 -9.75 -20.83 3.20
CA GLN A 29 -9.67 -20.88 4.65
C GLN A 29 -8.34 -21.45 5.17
N SER A 30 -7.90 -22.55 4.59
CA SER A 30 -6.63 -23.18 4.93
C SER A 30 -5.45 -22.24 4.64
N ASN A 31 -5.46 -21.58 3.48
CA ASN A 31 -4.37 -20.73 3.03
C ASN A 31 -4.12 -19.56 3.98
N TYR A 32 -5.15 -18.79 4.34
CA TYR A 32 -4.93 -17.64 5.23
C TYR A 32 -4.53 -18.10 6.64
N LYS A 33 -5.07 -19.23 7.13
CA LYS A 33 -4.69 -19.78 8.44
C LYS A 33 -3.19 -20.09 8.49
N THR A 34 -2.65 -20.72 7.44
CA THR A 34 -1.21 -21.01 7.36
C THR A 34 -0.38 -19.73 7.38
N ILE A 35 -0.78 -18.69 6.65
CA ILE A 35 -0.07 -17.40 6.63
C ILE A 35 -0.13 -16.72 8.01
N TRP A 36 -1.27 -16.78 8.69
CA TRP A 36 -1.48 -16.15 10.00
C TRP A 36 -0.76 -16.85 11.14
N LEU A 37 -0.27 -18.08 10.97
CA LEU A 37 0.55 -18.74 11.98
C LEU A 37 1.90 -18.03 12.19
N THR A 38 2.48 -17.46 11.13
CA THR A 38 3.79 -16.77 11.20
C THR A 38 3.80 -15.50 10.33
N PRO A 39 2.98 -14.49 10.67
CA PRO A 39 2.73 -13.35 9.79
C PRO A 39 4.00 -12.51 9.54
N ALA A 40 4.85 -12.34 10.56
CA ALA A 40 6.11 -11.60 10.44
C ALA A 40 7.11 -12.28 9.49
N SER A 41 7.12 -13.61 9.47
CA SER A 41 8.03 -14.44 8.66
C SER A 41 7.47 -14.81 7.31
N SER A 42 6.24 -14.39 6.98
CA SER A 42 5.64 -14.66 5.69
C SER A 42 6.52 -14.08 4.58
N ALA A 43 6.86 -14.96 3.63
CA ALA A 43 7.60 -14.58 2.45
C ALA A 43 6.73 -13.65 1.58
N PRO A 44 7.32 -12.67 0.87
CA PRO A 44 6.63 -11.97 -0.20
C PRO A 44 6.03 -12.98 -1.19
N THR A 45 4.98 -12.55 -1.90
CA THR A 45 4.35 -13.42 -2.89
C THR A 45 5.38 -13.94 -3.88
N ALA A 46 5.33 -15.24 -4.18
CA ALA A 46 6.30 -15.86 -5.08
C ALA A 46 6.21 -15.21 -6.47
N LYS A 47 7.36 -14.79 -7.03
CA LYS A 47 7.47 -14.16 -8.36
C LYS A 47 6.75 -14.94 -9.46
N GLY A 48 6.69 -16.27 -9.36
CA GLY A 48 5.98 -17.10 -10.33
C GLY A 48 4.46 -16.86 -10.38
N VAL A 49 3.85 -16.34 -9.31
CA VAL A 49 2.43 -15.94 -9.30
C VAL A 49 2.25 -14.62 -10.02
N GLU A 50 3.16 -13.66 -9.84
CA GLU A 50 3.12 -12.36 -10.50
C GLU A 50 3.12 -12.49 -12.03
N CYS A 51 3.93 -13.42 -12.57
CA CYS A 51 4.00 -13.71 -14.00
C CYS A 51 2.70 -14.27 -14.61
N LYS A 52 1.71 -14.69 -13.80
CA LYS A 52 0.41 -15.14 -14.33
C LYS A 52 -0.50 -13.95 -14.68
N TYR A 53 -0.29 -12.82 -14.00
CA TYR A 53 -1.17 -11.67 -14.04
C TYR A 53 -0.58 -10.52 -14.86
N PHE A 54 0.02 -10.81 -16.03
CA PHE A 54 0.60 -9.76 -16.86
C PHE A 54 -0.47 -8.80 -17.39
N ALA A 55 -0.18 -7.50 -17.26
CA ALA A 55 -0.89 -6.40 -17.90
C ALA A 55 0.12 -5.59 -18.74
N LEU A 56 -0.36 -4.87 -19.75
CA LEU A 56 0.48 -3.93 -20.49
C LEU A 56 1.01 -2.86 -19.53
N SER A 57 2.34 -2.72 -19.47
CA SER A 57 3.01 -1.85 -18.50
C SER A 57 3.00 -0.37 -18.87
N LYS A 58 2.77 -0.03 -20.16
CA LYS A 58 2.86 1.34 -20.64
C LYS A 58 1.80 2.22 -19.97
N GLY A 59 2.24 3.19 -19.17
CA GLY A 59 1.38 4.07 -18.37
C GLY A 59 0.94 3.49 -17.01
N TYR A 60 1.36 2.26 -16.68
CA TYR A 60 1.06 1.57 -15.43
C TYR A 60 2.33 0.99 -14.80
N GLU A 61 3.48 1.62 -15.01
CA GLU A 61 4.79 1.15 -14.55
C GLU A 61 4.85 1.04 -13.02
N PHE A 62 4.07 1.84 -12.30
CA PHE A 62 3.91 1.76 -10.86
C PHE A 62 3.35 0.41 -10.38
N LEU A 63 2.66 -0.34 -11.26
CA LEU A 63 2.19 -1.70 -11.01
C LEU A 63 3.28 -2.77 -11.25
N PHE A 64 4.53 -2.39 -11.47
CA PHE A 64 5.61 -3.36 -11.72
C PHE A 64 6.88 -2.99 -10.98
N CYS A 65 6.99 -1.74 -10.52
CA CYS A 65 8.14 -1.24 -9.80
C CYS A 65 7.72 -0.66 -8.45
N HIS A 66 8.50 -0.97 -7.43
CA HIS A 66 8.38 -0.26 -6.16
C HIS A 66 8.73 1.21 -6.37
N PRO A 67 7.94 2.14 -5.80
CA PRO A 67 8.31 3.54 -5.83
C PRO A 67 9.65 3.69 -5.12
N SER A 68 10.63 4.14 -5.87
CA SER A 68 11.93 4.49 -5.32
C SER A 68 11.74 5.71 -4.40
N PRO A 69 12.47 5.80 -3.28
CA PRO A 69 12.39 6.96 -2.41
C PRO A 69 12.95 8.26 -3.03
N CYS A 70 13.39 8.25 -4.31
CA CYS A 70 13.92 9.38 -5.09
C CYS A 70 13.46 10.78 -4.61
N SER A 71 14.32 11.49 -3.87
CA SER A 71 14.13 12.89 -3.45
C SER A 71 15.36 13.40 -2.67
N LEU A 72 15.42 14.72 -2.47
CA LEU A 72 16.27 15.37 -1.45
C LEU A 72 16.11 14.77 -0.05
N VAL A 73 14.94 14.21 0.29
CA VAL A 73 14.72 13.50 1.57
C VAL A 73 15.70 12.34 1.73
N VAL A 74 15.87 11.52 0.70
CA VAL A 74 16.85 10.40 0.71
C VAL A 74 18.27 10.92 0.83
N SER A 75 18.59 12.00 0.12
CA SER A 75 19.90 12.63 0.20
C SER A 75 20.20 13.14 1.62
N ALA A 76 19.20 13.69 2.31
CA ALA A 76 19.32 14.16 3.68
C ALA A 76 19.53 12.99 4.66
N VAL A 77 18.78 11.90 4.50
CA VAL A 77 18.95 10.65 5.28
C VAL A 77 20.35 10.07 5.08
N ASN A 78 20.79 9.92 3.83
CA ASN A 78 22.12 9.39 3.50
C ASN A 78 23.24 10.26 4.09
N LYS A 79 23.12 11.59 3.98
CA LYS A 79 24.11 12.51 4.61
C LYS A 79 24.16 12.32 6.12
N ARG A 80 23.02 12.18 6.79
CA ARG A 80 22.99 11.94 8.25
C ARG A 80 23.65 10.62 8.63
N GLU A 81 23.42 9.55 7.86
CA GLU A 81 24.06 8.24 8.08
C GLU A 81 25.59 8.33 7.89
N CYS A 82 26.06 9.05 6.86
CA CYS A 82 27.51 9.22 6.61
C CYS A 82 28.25 10.03 7.68
N HIS A 83 27.62 11.00 8.33
CA HIS A 83 28.30 11.87 9.30
C HIS A 83 28.43 11.25 10.70
N GLY A 84 28.01 9.98 10.89
CA GLY A 84 28.13 9.27 12.16
C GLY A 84 27.40 9.95 13.34
N GLN A 85 26.56 10.95 13.07
CA GLN A 85 25.93 11.78 14.12
C GLN A 85 24.86 11.04 14.93
N GLN A 86 24.57 9.79 14.60
CA GLN A 86 23.75 8.91 15.42
C GLN A 86 24.35 7.50 15.46
N ALA A 87 24.77 7.06 16.66
CA ALA A 87 24.59 5.64 16.99
C ALA A 87 23.12 5.30 16.74
N PRO A 88 22.77 4.14 16.16
CA PRO A 88 21.41 3.84 15.73
C PRO A 88 20.47 3.98 16.92
N ALA A 89 19.79 5.13 17.00
CA ALA A 89 18.77 5.36 17.99
C ALA A 89 17.68 4.29 17.74
N PRO A 90 17.02 3.78 18.79
CA PRO A 90 15.96 2.77 18.63
C PRO A 90 14.95 3.10 17.51
N LYS A 91 14.66 4.39 17.32
CA LYS A 91 13.76 4.93 16.28
C LYS A 91 14.20 4.65 14.83
N ALA A 92 15.51 4.60 14.56
CA ALA A 92 16.01 4.34 13.20
C ALA A 92 15.79 2.89 12.75
N LYS A 93 15.74 1.95 13.70
CA LYS A 93 15.41 0.55 13.40
C LYS A 93 13.92 0.40 13.06
N GLU A 94 13.05 1.15 13.74
CA GLU A 94 11.62 1.15 13.50
C GLU A 94 11.27 1.70 12.12
N ALA A 95 11.88 2.81 11.69
CA ALA A 95 11.67 3.37 10.36
C ALA A 95 12.09 2.42 9.24
N LYS A 96 13.25 1.76 9.36
CA LYS A 96 13.70 0.73 8.40
C LYS A 96 12.74 -0.47 8.35
N HIS A 97 12.21 -0.90 9.50
CA HIS A 97 11.22 -1.97 9.56
C HIS A 97 9.89 -1.56 8.91
N LEU A 98 9.43 -0.33 9.14
CA LEU A 98 8.23 0.22 8.50
C LEU A 98 8.38 0.35 6.98
N ASP A 99 9.55 0.79 6.47
CA ASP A 99 9.79 0.84 5.02
C ASP A 99 9.77 -0.56 4.40
N LEU A 100 10.41 -1.55 5.05
CA LEU A 100 10.38 -2.94 4.60
C LEU A 100 8.96 -3.53 4.61
N PHE A 101 8.21 -3.29 5.68
CA PHE A 101 6.82 -3.73 5.79
C PHE A 101 5.96 -3.08 4.70
N GLY A 102 6.14 -1.78 4.48
CA GLY A 102 5.44 -1.06 3.43
C GLY A 102 5.72 -1.70 2.06
N ARG A 103 6.98 -1.91 1.68
CA ARG A 103 7.32 -2.56 0.40
C ARG A 103 6.61 -3.89 0.20
N LYS A 104 6.50 -4.72 1.25
CA LYS A 104 5.76 -6.00 1.18
C LYS A 104 4.27 -5.78 0.90
N VAL A 105 3.65 -4.83 1.61
CA VAL A 105 2.23 -4.48 1.41
C VAL A 105 2.00 -3.89 0.02
N TYR A 106 2.91 -3.04 -0.48
CA TYR A 106 2.87 -2.51 -1.85
C TYR A 106 2.90 -3.64 -2.89
N SER A 107 3.84 -4.59 -2.79
CA SER A 107 3.89 -5.74 -3.72
C SER A 107 2.58 -6.53 -3.72
N SER A 108 2.00 -6.73 -2.53
CA SER A 108 0.74 -7.46 -2.41
C SER A 108 -0.42 -6.69 -3.03
N GLY A 109 -0.50 -5.37 -2.78
CA GLY A 109 -1.51 -4.50 -3.37
C GLY A 109 -1.39 -4.44 -4.90
N ASP A 110 -0.18 -4.27 -5.42
CA ASP A 110 0.10 -4.32 -6.86
C ASP A 110 -0.40 -5.63 -7.50
N LEU A 111 0.01 -6.78 -6.94
CA LEU A 111 -0.44 -8.07 -7.43
C LEU A 111 -1.97 -8.21 -7.39
N GLN A 112 -2.61 -7.75 -6.32
CA GLN A 112 -4.07 -7.77 -6.20
C GLN A 112 -4.73 -6.90 -7.27
N LEU A 113 -4.21 -5.71 -7.58
CA LEU A 113 -4.73 -4.88 -8.68
C LEU A 113 -4.63 -5.62 -10.02
N ARG A 114 -3.52 -6.31 -10.30
CA ARG A 114 -3.38 -7.10 -11.53
C ARG A 114 -4.36 -8.28 -11.60
N ILE A 115 -4.56 -8.99 -10.48
CA ILE A 115 -5.56 -10.07 -10.37
C ILE A 115 -6.96 -9.53 -10.66
N VAL A 116 -7.32 -8.44 -9.99
CA VAL A 116 -8.64 -7.80 -10.12
C VAL A 116 -8.89 -7.29 -11.52
N ASN A 117 -7.89 -6.69 -12.16
CA ASN A 117 -7.99 -6.26 -13.56
C ASN A 117 -8.25 -7.44 -14.51
N GLN A 118 -7.52 -8.56 -14.33
CA GLN A 118 -7.80 -9.76 -15.12
C GLN A 118 -9.21 -10.32 -14.87
N GLN A 119 -9.66 -10.35 -13.62
CA GLN A 119 -11.03 -10.76 -13.29
C GLN A 119 -12.07 -9.87 -13.99
N ALA A 120 -11.89 -8.55 -13.97
CA ALA A 120 -12.78 -7.61 -14.66
C ALA A 120 -12.86 -7.87 -16.17
N ILE A 121 -11.71 -8.12 -16.83
CA ILE A 121 -11.66 -8.45 -18.26
C ILE A 121 -12.41 -9.76 -18.55
N LEU A 122 -12.17 -10.81 -17.75
CA LEU A 122 -12.83 -12.12 -17.91
C LEU A 122 -14.34 -12.03 -17.68
N ASN A 123 -14.76 -11.30 -16.64
CA ASN A 123 -16.17 -11.08 -16.33
C ASN A 123 -16.88 -10.32 -17.46
N ARG A 124 -16.25 -9.28 -18.02
CA ARG A 124 -16.79 -8.55 -19.17
C ARG A 124 -16.96 -9.46 -20.38
N HIS A 125 -15.96 -10.29 -20.68
CA HIS A 125 -16.04 -11.26 -21.76
C HIS A 125 -17.21 -12.22 -21.54
N ASN A 126 -17.33 -12.79 -20.33
CA ASN A 126 -18.43 -13.68 -19.97
C ASN A 126 -19.82 -13.01 -20.11
N PHE A 127 -19.96 -11.77 -19.64
CA PHE A 127 -21.19 -11.00 -19.82
C PHE A 127 -21.55 -10.83 -21.31
N ASN A 128 -20.57 -10.44 -22.14
CA ASN A 128 -20.77 -10.29 -23.57
C ASN A 128 -21.15 -11.59 -24.27
N SER A 129 -20.59 -12.73 -23.85
CA SER A 129 -20.99 -14.05 -24.33
C SER A 129 -22.48 -14.30 -24.07
N TRP A 130 -22.99 -13.99 -22.87
CA TRP A 130 -24.42 -14.12 -22.58
C TRP A 130 -25.30 -13.14 -23.35
N VAL A 131 -24.81 -11.92 -23.64
CA VAL A 131 -25.49 -11.00 -24.56
C VAL A 131 -25.63 -11.62 -25.96
N VAL A 132 -24.60 -12.31 -26.46
CA VAL A 132 -24.66 -13.02 -27.74
C VAL A 132 -25.62 -14.22 -27.68
N VAL A 133 -25.59 -15.02 -26.61
CA VAL A 133 -26.53 -16.13 -26.39
C VAL A 133 -27.98 -15.63 -26.42
N GLY A 134 -28.26 -14.46 -25.83
CA GLY A 134 -29.58 -13.84 -25.85
C GLY A 134 -30.13 -13.57 -27.26
N LYS A 135 -29.28 -13.39 -28.27
CA LYS A 135 -29.71 -13.16 -29.66
C LYS A 135 -30.28 -14.41 -30.32
N PHE A 136 -30.05 -15.60 -29.77
CA PHE A 136 -30.60 -16.86 -30.31
C PHE A 136 -32.05 -17.11 -29.89
N LYS A 137 -32.62 -16.27 -29.03
CA LYS A 137 -34.00 -16.39 -28.54
C LYS A 137 -35.02 -16.55 -29.66
N ASP A 138 -34.92 -15.74 -30.71
CA ASP A 138 -35.91 -15.71 -31.79
C ASP A 138 -35.83 -16.95 -32.69
N ASN A 139 -34.77 -17.76 -32.56
CA ASN A 139 -34.59 -19.01 -33.30
C ASN A 139 -35.20 -20.22 -32.56
N LEU A 140 -35.67 -20.05 -31.32
CA LEU A 140 -36.24 -21.14 -30.52
C LEU A 140 -37.78 -21.23 -30.66
N PRO A 141 -38.35 -22.45 -30.49
CA PRO A 141 -39.80 -22.61 -30.35
C PRO A 141 -40.34 -21.75 -29.20
N GLN A 142 -41.55 -21.21 -29.36
CA GLN A 142 -42.15 -20.27 -28.41
C GLN A 142 -42.14 -20.76 -26.96
N GLY A 143 -42.35 -22.06 -26.74
CA GLY A 143 -42.33 -22.67 -25.41
C GLY A 143 -40.98 -22.62 -24.68
N SER A 144 -39.86 -22.56 -25.42
CA SER A 144 -38.50 -22.57 -24.84
C SER A 144 -37.88 -21.17 -24.74
N GLN A 145 -38.52 -20.14 -25.31
CA GLN A 145 -37.97 -18.78 -25.33
C GLN A 145 -37.90 -18.16 -23.93
N GLN A 146 -38.89 -18.44 -23.08
CA GLN A 146 -38.94 -17.90 -21.72
C GLN A 146 -37.86 -18.52 -20.83
N GLU A 147 -37.62 -19.83 -20.97
CA GLU A 147 -36.56 -20.53 -20.25
C GLU A 147 -35.17 -20.03 -20.66
N LEU A 148 -34.92 -19.84 -21.96
CA LEU A 148 -33.66 -19.25 -22.43
C LEU A 148 -33.49 -17.82 -21.91
N MET A 149 -34.55 -17.02 -21.89
CA MET A 149 -34.48 -15.65 -21.38
C MET A 149 -34.08 -15.63 -19.91
N ALA A 150 -34.75 -16.44 -19.08
CA ALA A 150 -34.40 -16.56 -17.66
C ALA A 150 -32.94 -17.02 -17.47
N LEU A 151 -32.49 -18.00 -18.26
CA LEU A 151 -31.11 -18.49 -18.23
C LEU A 151 -30.10 -17.42 -18.65
N VAL A 152 -30.41 -16.64 -19.68
CA VAL A 152 -29.55 -15.54 -20.15
C VAL A 152 -29.48 -14.43 -19.12
N ASP A 153 -30.58 -14.10 -18.47
CA ASP A 153 -30.62 -13.07 -17.43
C ASP A 153 -29.83 -13.49 -16.18
N GLU A 154 -29.99 -14.74 -15.73
CA GLU A 154 -29.16 -15.32 -14.67
C GLU A 154 -27.67 -15.37 -15.09
N GLY A 155 -27.40 -15.81 -16.31
CA GLY A 155 -26.07 -15.89 -16.90
C GLY A 155 -25.37 -14.53 -16.99
N LYS A 156 -26.11 -13.44 -17.20
CA LYS A 156 -25.61 -12.05 -17.14
C LYS A 156 -25.42 -11.54 -15.71
N ALA A 157 -26.29 -11.94 -14.79
CA ALA A 157 -26.27 -11.46 -13.41
C ALA A 157 -24.96 -11.84 -12.68
N VAL A 158 -24.45 -13.05 -12.90
CA VAL A 158 -23.21 -13.54 -12.28
C VAL A 158 -21.98 -12.70 -12.66
N PRO A 159 -21.59 -12.57 -13.95
CA PRO A 159 -20.43 -11.76 -14.34
C PRO A 159 -20.61 -10.27 -14.03
N LYS A 160 -21.84 -9.74 -14.05
CA LYS A 160 -22.11 -8.36 -13.61
C LYS A 160 -21.80 -8.16 -12.13
N THR A 161 -22.27 -9.08 -11.27
CA THR A 161 -21.97 -9.04 -9.82
C THR A 161 -20.48 -9.23 -9.55
N SER A 162 -19.84 -10.14 -10.29
CA SER A 162 -18.39 -10.38 -10.22
C SER A 162 -17.58 -9.16 -10.66
N LEU A 163 -18.02 -8.44 -11.70
CA LEU A 163 -17.40 -7.19 -12.14
C LEU A 163 -17.49 -6.10 -11.06
N GLN A 164 -18.65 -5.96 -10.40
CA GLN A 164 -18.79 -5.05 -9.27
C GLN A 164 -17.85 -5.42 -8.12
N ALA A 165 -17.78 -6.71 -7.76
CA ALA A 165 -16.86 -7.18 -6.72
C ALA A 165 -15.39 -6.94 -7.09
N SER A 166 -15.02 -7.04 -8.36
CA SER A 166 -13.70 -6.63 -8.86
C SER A 166 -13.46 -5.13 -8.65
N LEU A 167 -14.41 -4.26 -8.97
CA LEU A 167 -14.27 -2.81 -8.76
C LEU A 167 -14.14 -2.45 -7.27
N ASP A 168 -14.97 -3.05 -6.41
CA ASP A 168 -14.89 -2.86 -4.97
C ASP A 168 -13.53 -3.34 -4.41
N SER A 169 -13.03 -4.47 -4.94
CA SER A 169 -11.69 -4.97 -4.60
C SER A 169 -10.58 -4.02 -5.07
N ALA A 170 -10.70 -3.43 -6.26
CA ALA A 170 -9.73 -2.45 -6.76
C ALA A 170 -9.68 -1.21 -5.88
N ASP A 171 -10.83 -0.66 -5.46
CA ASP A 171 -10.90 0.48 -4.52
C ASP A 171 -10.25 0.13 -3.18
N ALA A 172 -10.60 -1.02 -2.59
CA ALA A 172 -10.01 -1.46 -1.32
C ALA A 172 -8.49 -1.61 -1.39
N VAL A 173 -7.99 -2.17 -2.49
CA VAL A 173 -6.54 -2.32 -2.72
C VAL A 173 -5.89 -0.95 -2.93
N ALA A 174 -6.48 -0.05 -3.72
CA ALA A 174 -5.97 1.30 -3.92
C ALA A 174 -5.84 2.07 -2.61
N ARG A 175 -6.84 1.99 -1.72
CA ARG A 175 -6.78 2.59 -0.37
C ARG A 175 -5.71 1.96 0.52
N THR A 176 -5.51 0.65 0.40
CA THR A 176 -4.46 -0.07 1.14
C THR A 176 -3.07 0.39 0.68
N VAL A 177 -2.85 0.49 -0.64
CA VAL A 177 -1.59 1.00 -1.22
C VAL A 177 -1.37 2.47 -0.83
N ALA A 178 -2.41 3.31 -0.88
CA ALA A 178 -2.30 4.70 -0.45
C ALA A 178 -1.87 4.82 1.02
N SER A 179 -2.48 4.03 1.91
CA SER A 179 -2.13 3.99 3.33
C SER A 179 -0.67 3.56 3.55
N GLU A 180 -0.20 2.59 2.77
CA GLU A 180 1.18 2.11 2.80
C GLU A 180 2.19 3.14 2.31
N VAL A 181 1.90 3.83 1.20
CA VAL A 181 2.74 4.91 0.68
C VAL A 181 2.90 6.00 1.74
N VAL A 182 1.81 6.38 2.42
CA VAL A 182 1.82 7.35 3.52
C VAL A 182 2.69 6.87 4.70
N MET A 183 2.59 5.59 5.09
CA MET A 183 3.45 5.00 6.12
C MET A 183 4.92 5.08 5.74
N ARG A 184 5.27 4.76 4.50
CA ARG A 184 6.66 4.84 4.01
C ARG A 184 7.16 6.28 3.96
N CYS A 185 6.36 7.21 3.44
CA CYS A 185 6.72 8.63 3.44
C CYS A 185 6.99 9.11 4.87
N SER A 186 6.14 8.74 5.82
CA SER A 186 6.32 9.08 7.24
C SER A 186 7.64 8.53 7.80
N ALA A 187 7.96 7.26 7.52
CA ALA A 187 9.22 6.65 7.96
C ALA A 187 10.44 7.39 7.40
N TRP A 188 10.44 7.71 6.10
CA TRP A 188 11.53 8.45 5.46
C TRP A 188 11.65 9.90 5.97
N LEU A 189 10.52 10.57 6.20
CA LEU A 189 10.49 11.93 6.75
C LEU A 189 10.99 11.97 8.20
N GLN A 190 10.67 10.97 9.01
CA GLN A 190 11.21 10.85 10.37
C GLN A 190 12.74 10.71 10.37
N GLU A 191 13.28 9.86 9.50
CA GLU A 191 14.74 9.67 9.37
C GLU A 191 15.47 10.91 8.85
N SER A 192 14.78 11.75 8.06
CA SER A 192 15.37 12.97 7.51
C SER A 192 15.71 14.01 8.58
N GLY A 193 15.07 13.94 9.75
CA GLY A 193 15.25 14.90 10.84
C GLY A 193 14.63 16.28 10.57
N LEU A 194 13.72 16.40 9.60
CA LEU A 194 12.94 17.61 9.34
C LEU A 194 12.04 17.98 10.52
N LEU A 195 11.65 19.24 10.62
CA LEU A 195 10.69 19.68 11.63
C LEU A 195 9.29 19.06 11.39
N PRO A 196 8.53 18.70 12.44
CA PRO A 196 7.21 18.07 12.29
C PRO A 196 6.24 18.83 11.38
N GLU A 197 6.26 20.17 11.40
CA GLU A 197 5.41 21.01 10.57
C GLU A 197 5.72 20.84 9.08
N ILE A 198 7.01 20.69 8.75
CA ILE A 198 7.44 20.40 7.37
C ILE A 198 7.05 18.96 7.02
N GLN A 199 7.24 17.99 7.91
CA GLN A 199 6.88 16.60 7.65
C GLN A 199 5.39 16.46 7.31
N ASN A 200 4.50 17.06 8.11
CA ASN A 200 3.05 17.02 7.86
C ASN A 200 2.70 17.62 6.49
N THR A 201 3.31 18.76 6.14
CA THR A 201 3.07 19.41 4.85
C THR A 201 3.52 18.53 3.67
N LEU A 202 4.65 17.82 3.81
CA LEU A 202 5.19 16.96 2.75
C LEU A 202 4.44 15.64 2.63
N GLN A 203 3.82 15.14 3.71
CA GLN A 203 3.05 13.90 3.74
C GLN A 203 1.74 14.00 2.96
N ASP A 204 1.14 15.19 2.90
CA ASP A 204 -0.13 15.44 2.20
C ASP A 204 0.03 15.64 0.67
N PHE A 205 1.25 15.54 0.14
CA PHE A 205 1.45 15.67 -1.31
C PHE A 205 0.91 14.46 -2.08
N PRO A 206 0.35 14.68 -3.28
CA PRO A 206 -0.24 13.61 -4.07
C PRO A 206 0.84 12.62 -4.56
N PHE A 207 0.54 11.33 -4.43
CA PHE A 207 1.34 10.26 -4.99
C PHE A 207 1.13 10.16 -6.51
N LYS A 208 2.23 10.16 -7.28
CA LYS A 208 2.21 10.12 -8.76
C LYS A 208 2.69 8.80 -9.36
N GLY A 209 3.02 7.80 -8.54
CA GLY A 209 3.48 6.49 -9.02
C GLY A 209 4.96 6.40 -9.42
N SER A 210 5.64 7.51 -9.73
CA SER A 210 7.05 7.52 -10.15
C SER A 210 8.06 7.42 -8.99
N GLY A 211 7.64 7.74 -7.77
CA GLY A 211 8.48 7.73 -6.58
C GLY A 211 7.65 8.00 -5.31
N LEU A 212 8.24 7.73 -4.14
CA LEU A 212 7.55 8.00 -2.86
C LEU A 212 7.27 9.49 -2.66
N PHE A 213 8.18 10.34 -3.13
CA PHE A 213 8.05 11.78 -3.10
C PHE A 213 7.92 12.31 -4.53
N SER A 214 7.14 13.37 -4.71
CA SER A 214 6.99 14.02 -6.00
C SER A 214 8.02 15.15 -6.16
N ASP A 215 8.20 15.66 -7.38
CA ASP A 215 9.05 16.84 -7.63
C ASP A 215 8.59 18.07 -6.81
N GLN A 216 7.30 18.12 -6.43
CA GLN A 216 6.76 19.16 -5.57
C GLN A 216 7.36 19.13 -4.15
N THR A 217 7.70 17.94 -3.66
CA THR A 217 8.43 17.76 -2.40
C THR A 217 9.77 18.47 -2.47
N ASP A 218 10.52 18.25 -3.55
CA ASP A 218 11.85 18.84 -3.71
C ASP A 218 11.76 20.36 -3.94
N MET A 219 10.81 20.85 -4.74
CA MET A 219 10.55 22.28 -4.89
C MET A 219 10.22 22.95 -3.54
N ARG A 220 9.41 22.30 -2.70
CA ARG A 220 9.06 22.82 -1.38
C ARG A 220 10.28 22.85 -0.45
N LEU A 221 11.09 21.79 -0.45
CA LEU A 221 12.32 21.72 0.34
C LEU A 221 13.34 22.78 -0.10
N HIS A 222 13.47 23.04 -1.41
CA HIS A 222 14.29 24.13 -1.94
C HIS A 222 13.80 25.50 -1.49
N SER A 223 12.50 25.77 -1.64
CA SER A 223 11.90 27.04 -1.18
C SER A 223 12.12 27.27 0.32
N LEU A 224 12.02 26.22 1.15
CA LEU A 224 12.32 26.30 2.58
C LEU A 224 13.79 26.55 2.88
N LYS A 225 14.70 25.99 2.08
CA LYS A 225 16.13 26.23 2.20
C LYS A 225 16.46 27.69 1.85
N ASP A 226 15.89 28.21 0.78
CA ASP A 226 16.15 29.57 0.30
C ASP A 226 15.54 30.61 1.25
N SER A 227 14.34 30.33 1.79
CA SER A 227 13.74 31.19 2.82
C SER A 227 14.58 31.21 4.10
N ARG A 228 15.13 30.06 4.51
CA ARG A 228 16.07 29.99 5.62
C ARG A 228 17.33 30.80 5.36
N ALA A 229 17.96 30.64 4.20
CA ALA A 229 19.15 31.41 3.82
C ALA A 229 18.87 32.92 3.77
N THR A 230 17.65 33.32 3.38
CA THR A 230 17.20 34.72 3.37
C THR A 230 16.99 35.26 4.77
N LEU A 231 16.39 34.49 5.68
CA LEU A 231 16.26 34.89 7.09
C LEU A 231 17.62 35.01 7.78
N GLU A 232 18.57 34.14 7.41
CA GLU A 232 19.96 34.20 7.85
C GLU A 232 20.66 35.48 7.37
N SER A 233 20.45 35.92 6.11
CA SER A 233 21.05 37.16 5.58
C SER A 233 20.43 38.44 6.16
N LEU A 234 19.16 38.39 6.59
CA LEU A 234 18.47 39.49 7.26
C LEU A 234 18.80 39.61 8.77
N GLY A 235 19.64 38.73 9.31
CA GLY A 235 20.00 38.73 10.74
C GLY A 235 18.88 38.26 11.67
N MET A 236 17.81 37.66 11.14
CA MET A 236 16.62 37.23 11.88
C MET A 236 16.75 35.79 12.44
N HIS A 237 17.97 35.26 12.53
CA HIS A 237 18.19 33.90 12.99
C HIS A 237 17.91 33.80 14.50
N ILE A 238 16.84 33.10 14.89
CA ILE A 238 16.66 32.63 16.27
C ILE A 238 17.74 31.57 16.49
N PRO A 239 18.80 31.82 17.29
CA PRO A 239 19.81 30.81 17.56
C PRO A 239 19.10 29.56 18.06
N ALA A 240 19.31 28.43 17.39
CA ALA A 240 18.75 27.16 17.84
C ALA A 240 19.13 27.04 19.30
N THR A 241 18.13 27.09 20.19
CA THR A 241 18.34 27.09 21.64
C THR A 241 19.28 25.94 21.92
N GLN A 242 20.53 26.24 22.28
CA GLN A 242 21.51 25.19 22.54
C GLN A 242 20.90 24.35 23.64
N ARG A 243 20.36 23.18 23.28
CA ARG A 243 19.89 22.21 24.25
C ARG A 243 21.12 21.87 25.05
N LYS A 244 21.20 22.41 26.28
CA LYS A 244 22.24 22.07 27.25
C LYS A 244 22.37 20.55 27.19
N LEU A 245 23.56 20.09 26.81
CA LEU A 245 23.89 18.68 26.74
C LEU A 245 23.42 18.03 28.03
N PHE A 246 22.34 17.24 27.95
CA PHE A 246 21.76 16.61 29.12
C PHE A 246 22.82 15.63 29.62
N LYS A 247 23.52 15.98 30.70
CA LYS A 247 24.40 15.03 31.38
C LYS A 247 23.47 14.03 32.07
N PRO A 248 23.38 12.77 31.61
CA PRO A 248 22.58 11.79 32.32
C PRO A 248 23.12 11.70 33.74
N GLN A 249 22.28 11.98 34.73
CA GLN A 249 22.62 11.70 36.11
C GLN A 249 22.87 10.19 36.20
N LEU A 250 24.07 9.81 36.67
CA LEU A 250 24.40 8.42 36.96
C LEU A 250 23.31 7.87 37.90
N PRO A 251 22.66 6.75 37.56
CA PRO A 251 21.70 6.13 38.47
C PRO A 251 22.40 5.80 39.80
N PRO A 252 21.72 5.94 40.95
CA PRO A 252 22.27 5.53 42.23
C PRO A 252 22.78 4.09 42.12
N ARG A 253 24.05 3.87 42.49
CA ARG A 253 24.61 2.51 42.57
C ARG A 253 23.75 1.69 43.54
N CYS A 254 22.86 0.85 43.00
CA CYS A 254 22.29 -0.25 43.76
C CYS A 254 23.46 -1.14 44.20
N GLN A 255 23.79 -1.07 45.49
CA GLN A 255 24.68 -2.04 46.12
C GLN A 255 23.96 -3.39 46.10
N TYR A 256 24.33 -4.25 45.15
CA TYR A 256 23.93 -5.64 45.18
C TYR A 256 24.64 -6.32 46.36
N GLN A 257 23.89 -6.64 47.42
CA GLN A 257 24.35 -7.62 48.39
C GLN A 257 24.29 -9.01 47.76
N PRO A 258 25.38 -9.81 47.82
CA PRO A 258 25.35 -11.19 47.35
C PRO A 258 24.39 -12.02 48.22
N ARG A 259 23.28 -12.49 47.65
CA ARG A 259 22.45 -13.53 48.27
C ARG A 259 23.19 -14.86 48.15
N HIS A 260 23.66 -15.39 49.28
CA HIS A 260 24.13 -16.77 49.39
C HIS A 260 23.02 -17.73 48.96
N ARG A 261 23.25 -18.44 47.86
CA ARG A 261 22.39 -19.50 47.35
C ARG A 261 22.75 -20.79 48.08
N HIS A 262 21.86 -21.27 48.95
CA HIS A 262 21.93 -22.64 49.46
C HIS A 262 21.42 -23.60 48.37
N GLU A 263 22.27 -24.52 47.93
CA GLU A 263 21.86 -25.67 47.11
C GLU A 263 21.35 -26.80 48.02
N PRO A 264 20.21 -27.42 47.71
CA PRO A 264 19.84 -28.69 48.33
C PRO A 264 20.42 -29.87 47.54
N TYR A 265 21.11 -30.75 48.26
CA TYR A 265 21.49 -32.09 47.81
C TYR A 265 20.22 -32.93 47.55
N CYS A 266 20.11 -33.51 46.35
CA CYS A 266 19.21 -34.63 46.10
C CYS A 266 19.98 -35.96 46.28
N ARG A 267 19.34 -36.89 46.99
CA ARG A 267 19.73 -38.30 47.12
C ARG A 267 18.64 -39.14 46.46
#